data_AF-A0A5M4APP1-F1
#
_entry.id   AF-A0A5M4APP1-F1
#
_cell.length_a   1.000
_cell.length_b   1.000
_cell.length_c   1.000
_cell.angle_alpha   90.00
_cell.angle_beta   90.00
_cell.angle_gamma   90.00
#
_symmetry.space_group_name_H-M   'P 1'
#
loop_
_entity.id
_entity.type
_entity.pdbx_description
1 polymer ?
#
loop_
_entity_poly.entity_id
_entity_poly.type
_entity_poly.pdbx_seq_one_letter_code
_entity_poly.pdbx_strand_id
1 'polypeptide(L)'
;MVKLFKCLIQKIKIHIAMKAFEQMERLKRMNQLIKRERTGAPDEFARDLRISRRQLFNYLDEIKSLGVEVGYSKIKRSYYFSNGHELELDYSVKVLSKEDISKVEGGFWKLNLHSAFFVHAPRLIWA
;
A
#
# COMPACT_ATOMS: atom_id res chain seq x y z
N MET A 1 -19.21 28.67 -0.83
CA MET A 1 -18.49 27.71 0.05
C MET A 1 -18.52 26.26 -0.42
N VAL A 2 -19.68 25.69 -0.79
CA VAL A 2 -19.80 24.26 -1.18
C VAL A 2 -18.90 23.83 -2.36
N LYS A 3 -18.75 24.66 -3.39
CA LYS A 3 -17.86 24.37 -4.55
C LYS A 3 -16.39 24.24 -4.16
N LEU A 4 -15.92 25.10 -3.25
CA LEU A 4 -14.54 25.09 -2.75
C LEU A 4 -14.28 23.84 -1.91
N PHE A 5 -15.23 23.48 -1.05
CA PHE A 5 -15.14 22.28 -0.22
C PHE A 5 -15.13 20.99 -1.06
N LYS A 6 -15.98 20.91 -2.08
CA LYS A 6 -16.02 19.78 -3.03
C LYS A 6 -14.71 19.65 -3.82
N CYS A 7 -14.13 20.77 -4.25
CA CYS A 7 -12.83 20.81 -4.92
C CYS A 7 -11.69 20.35 -3.99
N LEU A 8 -11.69 20.79 -2.74
CA LEU A 8 -10.68 20.40 -1.75
C LEU A 8 -10.72 18.90 -1.47
N ILE A 9 -11.90 18.34 -1.23
CA ILE A 9 -12.08 16.89 -1.03
C ILE A 9 -11.59 16.12 -2.27
N GLN A 10 -11.90 16.60 -3.48
CA GLN A 10 -11.45 15.96 -4.71
C GLN A 10 -9.92 15.96 -4.84
N LYS A 11 -9.25 17.08 -4.52
CA LYS A 11 -7.79 17.17 -4.51
C LYS A 11 -7.15 16.20 -3.51
N ILE A 12 -7.69 16.14 -2.30
CA ILE A 12 -7.21 15.22 -1.25
C ILE A 12 -7.37 13.77 -1.70
N LYS A 13 -8.51 13.40 -2.29
CA LYS A 13 -8.74 12.04 -2.83
C LYS A 13 -7.73 11.66 -3.90
N ILE A 14 -7.48 12.55 -4.87
CA ILE A 14 -6.51 12.31 -5.94
C ILE A 14 -5.11 12.11 -5.36
N HIS A 15 -4.71 12.94 -4.40
CA HIS A 15 -3.40 12.85 -3.76
C HIS A 15 -3.19 11.54 -2.99
N ILE A 16 -4.21 11.11 -2.23
CA ILE A 16 -4.16 9.84 -1.49
C ILE A 16 -4.09 8.65 -2.47
N ALA A 17 -4.91 8.66 -3.52
CA ALA A 17 -4.92 7.60 -4.51
C ALA A 17 -3.57 7.50 -5.25
N MET A 18 -2.98 8.64 -5.63
CA MET A 18 -1.65 8.69 -6.24
C MET A 18 -0.58 8.10 -5.31
N LYS A 19 -0.59 8.47 -4.03
CA LYS A 19 0.35 7.91 -3.06
C LYS A 19 0.24 6.40 -2.91
N ALA A 20 -0.99 5.86 -2.85
CA ALA A 20 -1.20 4.42 -2.75
C ALA A 20 -0.66 3.68 -3.98
N PHE A 21 -0.87 4.24 -5.17
CA PHE A 21 -0.36 3.69 -6.41
C PHE A 21 1.18 3.66 -6.44
N GLU A 22 1.84 4.74 -6.02
CA GLU A 22 3.30 4.80 -5.89
C GLU A 22 3.85 3.73 -4.94
N GLN A 23 3.16 3.41 -3.84
CA GLN A 23 3.58 2.33 -2.94
C GLN A 23 3.51 0.97 -3.63
N MET A 24 2.44 0.73 -4.39
CA MET A 24 2.24 -0.54 -5.08
C MET A 24 3.27 -0.74 -6.20
N GLU A 25 3.60 0.31 -6.96
CA GLU A 25 4.68 0.29 -7.93
C GLU A 25 6.04 0.02 -7.28
N ARG A 26 6.31 0.65 -6.13
CA ARG A 26 7.55 0.43 -5.37
C ARG A 26 7.67 -1.03 -4.92
N LEU A 27 6.60 -1.60 -4.38
CA LEU A 27 6.58 -3.01 -3.96
C LEU A 27 6.81 -3.95 -5.16
N LYS A 28 6.19 -3.66 -6.30
CA LYS A 28 6.41 -4.41 -7.55
C LYS A 28 7.86 -4.34 -8.02
N ARG A 29 8.47 -3.15 -8.01
CA ARG A 29 9.89 -2.96 -8.35
C ARG A 29 10.79 -3.73 -7.38
N MET A 30 10.54 -3.62 -6.08
CA MET A 30 11.31 -4.32 -5.05
C MET A 30 11.31 -5.82 -5.28
N ASN A 31 10.12 -6.39 -5.51
CA ASN A 31 9.96 -7.81 -5.82
C ASN A 31 10.74 -8.23 -7.07
N GLN A 32 10.64 -7.46 -8.17
CA GLN A 32 11.38 -7.75 -9.40
C GLN A 32 12.90 -7.71 -9.23
N LEU A 33 13.42 -6.80 -8.38
CA LEU A 33 14.85 -6.71 -8.10
C LEU A 33 15.36 -7.90 -7.28
N ILE A 34 14.57 -8.37 -6.31
CA ILE A 34 14.89 -9.56 -5.50
C ILE A 34 14.83 -10.82 -6.37
N LYS A 35 13.80 -10.99 -7.22
CA LYS A 35 13.70 -12.12 -8.18
C LYS A 35 14.91 -12.22 -9.08
N ARG A 36 15.46 -11.07 -9.49
CA ARG A 36 16.63 -11.01 -10.39
C ARG A 36 17.97 -11.06 -9.65
N GLU A 37 17.96 -11.05 -8.31
CA GLU A 37 19.15 -10.89 -7.47
C GLU A 37 20.01 -9.67 -7.89
N ARG A 38 19.35 -8.54 -8.18
CA ARG A 38 19.98 -7.27 -8.60
C ARG A 38 19.68 -6.13 -7.64
N THR A 39 19.68 -6.41 -6.35
CA THR A 39 19.36 -5.39 -5.33
C THR A 39 20.58 -4.57 -4.89
N GLY A 40 21.79 -5.11 -5.03
CA GLY A 40 22.99 -4.51 -4.44
C GLY A 40 22.97 -4.58 -2.90
N ALA A 41 23.85 -3.78 -2.28
CA ALA A 41 23.90 -3.60 -0.84
C ALA A 41 22.61 -2.95 -0.30
N PRO A 42 22.27 -3.10 0.99
CA PRO A 42 21.04 -2.54 1.55
C PRO A 42 20.87 -1.03 1.32
N ASP A 43 21.98 -0.26 1.34
CA ASP A 43 21.95 1.18 1.06
C ASP A 43 21.71 1.49 -0.42
N GLU A 44 22.26 0.68 -1.33
CA GLU A 44 22.01 0.78 -2.78
C GLU A 44 20.55 0.46 -3.07
N PHE A 45 20.05 -0.63 -2.49
CA PHE A 45 18.67 -1.07 -2.67
C PHE A 45 17.64 -0.03 -2.19
N ALA A 46 17.89 0.57 -1.02
CA ALA A 46 17.04 1.63 -0.48
C ALA A 46 17.05 2.88 -1.39
N ARG A 47 18.20 3.25 -1.95
CA ARG A 47 18.32 4.35 -2.92
C ARG A 47 17.54 4.07 -4.21
N ASP A 48 17.64 2.86 -4.75
CA ASP A 48 16.94 2.46 -5.98
C ASP A 48 15.40 2.48 -5.84
N LEU A 49 14.92 2.22 -4.63
CA LEU A 49 13.50 2.31 -4.25
C LEU A 49 13.08 3.70 -3.76
N ARG A 50 14.02 4.64 -3.63
CA ARG A 50 13.83 6.00 -3.09
C ARG A 50 13.22 6.01 -1.69
N ILE A 51 13.71 5.15 -0.81
CA ILE A 51 13.27 5.03 0.58
C ILE A 51 14.47 5.08 1.53
N SER A 52 14.17 5.28 2.82
CA SER A 52 15.19 5.11 3.85
C SER A 52 15.55 3.63 4.05
N ARG A 53 16.77 3.37 4.52
CA ARG A 53 17.21 2.01 4.89
C ARG A 53 16.30 1.35 5.92
N ARG A 54 15.77 2.13 6.88
CA ARG A 54 14.79 1.64 7.87
C ARG A 54 13.51 1.16 7.20
N GLN A 55 12.95 1.95 6.28
CA GLN A 55 11.75 1.55 5.53
C GLN A 55 11.98 0.31 4.68
N LEU A 56 13.17 0.16 4.10
CA LEU A 56 13.52 -1.08 3.38
C LEU A 56 13.38 -2.30 4.29
N PHE A 57 13.93 -2.26 5.51
CA PHE A 57 13.79 -3.38 6.45
C PHE A 57 12.35 -3.62 6.87
N ASN A 58 11.56 -2.56 7.10
CA ASN A 58 10.12 -2.72 7.38
C ASN A 58 9.41 -3.47 6.22
N TYR A 59 9.71 -3.13 4.97
CA TYR A 59 9.11 -3.83 3.82
C TYR A 59 9.57 -5.28 3.72
N LEU A 60 10.83 -5.58 4.03
CA LEU A 60 11.33 -6.96 4.06
C LEU A 60 10.64 -7.77 5.18
N ASP A 61 10.42 -7.17 6.34
CA ASP A 61 9.68 -7.80 7.45
C ASP A 61 8.19 -8.01 7.10
N GLU A 62 7.57 -7.06 6.42
CA GLU A 62 6.21 -7.20 5.89
C GLU A 62 6.13 -8.38 4.89
N ILE A 63 7.07 -8.49 3.94
CA ILE A 63 7.12 -9.65 3.02
C ILE A 63 7.29 -10.95 3.79
N LYS A 64 8.13 -10.96 4.83
CA LYS A 64 8.33 -12.12 5.69
C LYS A 64 7.04 -12.51 6.42
N SER A 65 6.24 -11.54 6.86
CA SER A 65 4.93 -11.78 7.48
C SER A 65 3.91 -12.40 6.53
N LEU A 66 4.08 -12.21 5.21
CA LEU A 66 3.26 -12.84 4.17
C LEU A 66 3.69 -14.29 3.86
N GLY A 67 4.69 -14.81 4.56
CA GLY A 67 5.21 -16.17 4.38
C GLY A 67 6.28 -16.30 3.30
N VAL A 68 6.82 -15.18 2.79
CA VAL A 68 7.92 -15.18 1.82
C VAL A 68 9.22 -14.82 2.52
N GLU A 69 10.17 -15.76 2.59
CA GLU A 69 11.44 -15.50 3.26
C GLU A 69 12.44 -14.84 2.31
N VAL A 70 13.03 -13.74 2.76
CA VAL A 70 14.05 -12.99 2.02
C VAL A 70 15.38 -13.05 2.77
N GLY A 71 16.39 -13.64 2.13
CA GLY A 71 17.77 -13.71 2.63
C GLY A 71 18.67 -12.68 1.93
N TYR A 72 19.80 -12.33 2.56
CA TYR A 72 20.84 -11.50 1.93
C TYR A 72 22.13 -12.30 1.75
N SER A 73 22.64 -12.37 0.51
CA SER A 73 23.92 -12.98 0.21
C SER A 73 25.01 -11.91 0.20
N LYS A 74 25.96 -11.99 1.14
CA LYS A 74 27.11 -11.08 1.20
C LYS A 74 28.06 -11.24 0.00
N ILE A 75 28.18 -12.47 -0.52
CA ILE A 75 29.07 -12.80 -1.65
C ILE A 75 28.51 -12.18 -2.94
N LYS A 76 27.21 -12.39 -3.21
CA LYS A 76 26.53 -11.82 -4.38
C LYS A 76 26.16 -10.35 -4.21
N ARG A 77 26.27 -9.82 -2.99
CA ARG A 77 25.76 -8.51 -2.58
C ARG A 77 24.32 -8.29 -3.06
N SER A 78 23.44 -9.27 -2.83
CA SER A 78 22.04 -9.15 -3.21
C SER A 78 21.10 -9.97 -2.33
N TYR A 79 19.86 -9.52 -2.24
CA TYR A 79 18.75 -10.24 -1.64
C TYR A 79 18.19 -11.30 -2.60
N TYR A 80 17.71 -12.40 -2.03
CA TYR A 80 17.13 -13.53 -2.74
C TYR A 80 15.99 -14.15 -1.92
N PHE A 81 15.08 -14.88 -2.57
CA PHE A 81 14.04 -15.65 -1.90
C PHE A 81 14.60 -17.00 -1.44
N SER A 82 14.53 -17.29 -0.15
CA SER A 82 15.16 -18.51 0.43
C SER A 82 14.23 -19.71 0.48
N ASN A 83 12.92 -19.51 0.57
CA ASN A 83 11.95 -20.57 0.81
C ASN A 83 11.25 -21.08 -0.46
N GLY A 84 11.74 -20.71 -1.65
CA GLY A 84 11.15 -21.10 -2.94
C GLY A 84 9.77 -20.48 -3.22
N HIS A 85 9.27 -19.64 -2.31
CA HIS A 85 8.06 -18.87 -2.51
C HIS A 85 8.42 -17.49 -3.08
N GLU A 86 7.62 -17.04 -4.04
CA GLU A 86 7.78 -15.73 -4.64
C GLU A 86 6.51 -14.91 -4.44
N LEU A 87 6.68 -13.60 -4.26
CA LEU A 87 5.57 -12.67 -4.30
C LEU A 87 5.17 -12.43 -5.77
N GLU A 88 3.88 -12.43 -6.08
CA GLU A 88 3.34 -12.05 -7.39
C GLU A 88 2.35 -10.90 -7.20
N LEU A 89 2.49 -9.84 -8.01
CA LEU A 89 1.74 -8.61 -7.86
C LEU A 89 1.22 -8.14 -9.22
N ASP A 90 -0.07 -8.41 -9.44
CA ASP A 90 -0.79 -7.99 -10.64
C ASP A 90 -1.92 -7.03 -10.29
N TYR A 91 -1.91 -5.88 -10.94
CA TYR A 91 -2.95 -4.87 -10.82
C TYR A 91 -3.23 -4.26 -12.19
N SER A 92 -4.50 -3.97 -12.44
CA SER A 92 -4.99 -3.35 -13.67
C SER A 92 -5.68 -2.04 -13.32
N VAL A 93 -5.24 -0.95 -13.95
CA VAL A 93 -5.90 0.35 -13.84
C VAL A 93 -6.74 0.56 -15.09
N LYS A 94 -8.06 0.73 -14.92
CA LYS A 94 -9.00 1.03 -16.00
C LYS A 94 -9.71 2.34 -15.68
N VAL A 95 -9.80 3.22 -16.67
CA VAL A 95 -10.64 4.41 -16.58
C VAL A 95 -12.08 3.97 -16.85
N LEU A 96 -12.93 4.06 -15.84
CA LEU A 96 -14.34 3.72 -15.95
C LEU A 96 -15.13 4.95 -16.38
N SER A 97 -16.02 4.77 -17.36
CA SER A 97 -17.01 5.77 -17.73
C SER A 97 -18.14 5.82 -16.69
N LYS A 98 -19.00 6.84 -16.75
CA LYS A 98 -20.14 6.95 -15.82
C LYS A 98 -21.11 5.76 -15.92
N GLU A 99 -21.17 5.11 -17.07
CA GLU A 99 -22.02 3.93 -17.31
C GLU A 99 -21.44 2.65 -16.71
N ASP A 100 -20.13 2.59 -16.48
CA ASP A 100 -19.48 1.42 -15.88
C ASP A 100 -19.49 1.45 -14.34
N ILE A 101 -19.55 2.66 -13.75
CA ILE A 101 -19.59 2.86 -12.30
C ILE A 101 -20.87 2.25 -11.69
N SER A 102 -22.00 2.31 -12.40
CA SER A 102 -23.27 1.75 -11.92
C SER A 102 -23.28 0.21 -11.84
N LYS A 103 -22.30 -0.46 -12.46
CA LYS A 103 -22.14 -1.92 -12.42
C LYS A 103 -21.15 -2.39 -11.35
N VAL A 104 -20.33 -1.48 -10.82
CA VAL A 104 -19.32 -1.77 -9.79
C VAL A 104 -19.79 -1.20 -8.46
N GLU A 105 -20.80 -1.83 -7.84
CA GLU A 105 -21.26 -1.46 -6.50
C GLU A 105 -20.49 -2.23 -5.42
N GLY A 106 -19.32 -1.70 -5.06
CA GLY A 106 -18.61 -2.06 -3.84
C GLY A 106 -18.93 -1.08 -2.72
N GLY A 107 -20.12 -1.17 -2.12
CA GLY A 107 -20.48 -0.46 -0.88
C GLY A 107 -20.36 1.07 -0.96
N PHE A 108 -21.23 1.70 -1.76
CA PHE A 108 -21.41 3.15 -1.71
C PHE A 108 -22.11 3.57 -0.40
N TRP A 109 -21.36 3.66 0.70
CA TRP A 109 -21.85 4.34 1.89
C TRP A 109 -21.83 5.84 1.60
N LYS A 110 -23.00 6.33 1.21
CA LYS A 110 -23.39 7.73 1.21
C LYS A 110 -23.18 8.24 2.65
N LEU A 111 -21.96 8.66 2.99
CA LEU A 111 -21.66 9.39 4.22
C LEU A 111 -22.36 10.75 4.13
N ASN A 112 -23.66 10.75 4.45
CA ASN A 112 -24.28 11.90 5.08
C ASN A 112 -23.57 12.06 6.41
N LEU A 113 -22.58 12.94 6.43
CA LEU A 113 -21.85 13.33 7.63
C LEU A 113 -22.78 14.17 8.51
N HIS A 114 -23.79 13.53 9.09
CA HIS A 114 -24.47 14.03 10.27
C HIS A 114 -24.20 13.04 11.39
N SER A 115 -23.27 13.44 12.25
CA SER A 115 -23.06 12.95 13.61
C SER A 115 -23.01 11.43 13.80
N ALA A 116 -21.82 10.86 13.78
CA ALA A 116 -21.51 9.72 14.65
C ALA A 116 -20.38 10.16 15.59
N PHE A 117 -20.81 10.89 16.61
CA PHE A 117 -20.05 11.25 17.79
C PHE A 117 -19.71 9.95 18.53
N PHE A 118 -18.45 9.81 18.95
CA PHE A 118 -18.01 8.73 19.84
C PHE A 118 -18.87 8.71 21.10
N VAL A 119 -19.60 7.62 21.36
CA VAL A 119 -20.05 7.27 22.72
C VAL A 119 -20.09 5.74 22.86
N HIS A 120 -18.99 5.15 23.29
CA HIS A 120 -19.08 3.97 24.15
C HIS A 120 -19.23 4.48 25.58
N ALA A 121 -20.46 4.53 26.07
CA ALA A 121 -20.74 4.63 27.50
C ALA A 121 -21.04 3.21 28.01
N PRO A 122 -20.30 2.66 28.98
CA PRO A 122 -20.68 1.41 29.63
C PRO A 122 -21.96 1.63 30.46
N ARG A 123 -22.92 0.71 30.29
CA ARG A 123 -24.16 0.64 31.07
C ARG A 123 -23.85 0.56 32.57
N LEU A 124 -24.18 1.62 33.30
CA LEU A 124 -24.37 1.57 34.75
C LEU A 124 -25.64 0.75 35.05
N ILE A 125 -25.45 -0.35 35.77
CA ILE A 125 -26.49 -1.15 36.41
C ILE A 125 -26.94 -0.38 37.65
N TRP A 126 -28.22 -0.05 37.76
CA TRP A 126 -28.82 0.49 38.97
C TRP A 126 -29.14 -0.67 39.94
N ALA A 127 -28.75 -0.49 41.19
CA ALA A 127 -29.29 -1.15 42.38
C ALA A 127 -29.81 -0.05 43.31
#